data_AF-I3EK57-F1
#
_entry.id   AF-I3EK57-F1
#
_cell.length_a   1.000
_cell.length_b   1.000
_cell.length_c   1.000
_cell.angle_alpha   90.00
_cell.angle_beta   90.00
_cell.angle_gamma   90.00
#
_symmetry.space_group_name_H-M   'P 1'
#
loop_
_entity.id
_entity.type
_entity.pdbx_description
1 polymer ?
#
loop_
_entity_poly.entity_id
_entity_poly.type
_entity_poly.pdbx_seq_one_letter_code
_entity_poly.pdbx_strand_id
1 'polypeptide(L)'
;MMADLAATLYSRTELLHSTSSSVYWLVILDYFQIKSFWVLLCGLSIIHYIITISSTPVFGQVLCAASVTLFFLKARKEKTFQANKIDTETPQLVINGLRYIVCSLVCISIFACDFSIYPLHKYKSKYFGISLMDFGVVAFMVNAGILSALSHRFRLKKSLYMICMGLVRLCVILSGYHADPTEYGLHLNFYFVYLLSENASLIFKHVNPMIASGLILALHEMAISRKSVVEYVFFGARDNLLSANKEGLISIMPYTAVLLLGKGVGNILLKKNQTNLSKLLKLVAVYTSLHIIHLLFIPVLEPSRRLCSISFISFCCAAIVFPMCLLYGLACVYTVSSIEFISGLSRLMNPLFLLSNLYVLIGNLIFDWQKYSRMQSHMCNIVYLFLTFGLPVYLYKKHTTLVEKKKVK
;
A
#
# COMPACT_ATOMS: atom_id res chain seq x y z
N MET A 1 -31.26 1.80 11.70
CA MET A 1 -30.20 1.78 12.74
C MET A 1 -29.10 0.73 12.50
N MET A 2 -29.34 -0.59 12.53
CA MET A 2 -28.28 -1.57 12.16
C MET A 2 -27.93 -1.57 10.65
N ALA A 3 -28.91 -1.30 9.78
CA ALA A 3 -28.68 -1.13 8.35
C ALA A 3 -27.88 0.15 8.01
N ASP A 4 -28.07 1.23 8.78
CA ASP A 4 -27.31 2.48 8.63
C ASP A 4 -25.87 2.34 9.12
N LEU A 5 -25.63 1.51 10.15
CA LEU A 5 -24.27 1.21 10.62
C LEU A 5 -23.48 0.40 9.57
N ALA A 6 -24.14 -0.52 8.86
CA ALA A 6 -23.51 -1.28 7.78
C ALA A 6 -23.16 -0.40 6.56
N ALA A 7 -23.91 0.68 6.30
CA ALA A 7 -23.59 1.67 5.28
C ALA A 7 -22.37 2.54 5.64
N THR A 8 -21.92 2.53 6.90
CA THR A 8 -20.74 3.29 7.37
C THR A 8 -19.46 2.45 7.46
N LEU A 9 -19.52 1.13 7.28
CA LEU A 9 -18.35 0.27 7.36
C LEU A 9 -17.70 0.12 5.98
N TYR A 10 -16.42 0.47 5.87
CA TYR A 10 -15.68 0.30 4.63
C TYR A 10 -15.60 -1.16 4.24
N SER A 11 -16.19 -1.47 3.08
CA SER A 11 -16.34 -2.85 2.66
C SER A 11 -15.00 -3.42 2.20
N ARG A 12 -14.77 -4.68 2.55
CA ARG A 12 -13.60 -5.46 2.11
C ARG A 12 -13.47 -5.47 0.58
N THR A 13 -14.59 -5.56 -0.13
CA THR A 13 -14.67 -5.52 -1.59
C THR A 13 -14.25 -4.16 -2.14
N GLU A 14 -14.61 -3.05 -1.48
CA GLU A 14 -14.16 -1.71 -1.84
C GLU A 14 -12.64 -1.56 -1.74
N LEU A 15 -12.00 -2.15 -0.71
CA LEU A 15 -10.53 -2.17 -0.64
C LEU A 15 -9.92 -2.92 -1.82
N LEU A 16 -10.44 -4.11 -2.13
CA LEU A 16 -9.94 -4.94 -3.23
C LEU A 16 -10.08 -4.24 -4.59
N HIS A 17 -11.21 -3.57 -4.84
CA HIS A 17 -11.37 -2.75 -6.04
C HIS A 17 -10.43 -1.55 -6.06
N SER A 18 -10.22 -0.91 -4.91
CA SER A 18 -9.32 0.24 -4.81
C SER A 18 -7.88 -0.15 -5.16
N THR A 19 -7.38 -1.26 -4.61
CA THR A 19 -6.01 -1.75 -4.89
C THR A 19 -5.86 -2.36 -6.28
N SER A 20 -6.94 -2.84 -6.90
CA SER A 20 -6.91 -3.48 -8.23
C SER A 20 -7.23 -2.54 -9.39
N SER A 21 -7.68 -1.33 -9.11
CA SER A 21 -8.12 -0.36 -10.12
C SER A 21 -7.06 -0.02 -11.17
N SER A 22 -5.78 0.06 -10.78
CA SER A 22 -4.68 0.17 -11.73
C SER A 22 -4.67 -0.97 -12.74
N VAL A 23 -4.85 -2.21 -12.28
CA VAL A 23 -4.85 -3.39 -13.16
C VAL A 23 -6.04 -3.33 -14.12
N TYR A 24 -7.23 -2.94 -13.64
CA TYR A 24 -8.40 -2.77 -14.49
C TYR A 24 -8.16 -1.75 -15.60
N TRP A 25 -7.56 -0.61 -15.26
CA TRP A 25 -7.22 0.43 -16.22
C TRP A 25 -6.16 -0.02 -17.23
N LEU A 26 -5.15 -0.76 -16.77
CA LEU A 26 -4.12 -1.32 -17.64
C LEU A 26 -4.72 -2.24 -18.70
N VAL A 27 -5.68 -3.09 -18.33
CA VAL A 27 -6.40 -3.96 -19.28
C VAL A 27 -7.17 -3.14 -20.31
N ILE A 28 -7.85 -2.08 -19.89
CA ILE A 28 -8.60 -1.20 -20.80
C ILE A 28 -7.67 -0.54 -21.81
N LEU A 29 -6.57 0.08 -21.35
CA LEU A 29 -5.61 0.74 -22.23
C LEU A 29 -4.93 -0.24 -23.20
N ASP A 30 -4.61 -1.44 -22.71
CA ASP A 30 -3.99 -2.50 -23.48
C ASP A 30 -4.93 -3.09 -24.55
N TYR A 31 -6.24 -3.10 -24.31
CA TYR A 31 -7.25 -3.44 -25.33
C TYR A 31 -7.25 -2.41 -26.47
N PHE A 32 -7.24 -1.12 -26.15
CA PHE A 32 -7.22 -0.02 -27.12
C PHE A 32 -5.83 0.30 -27.67
N GLN A 33 -4.80 -0.46 -27.30
CA GLN A 33 -3.40 -0.25 -27.69
C GLN A 33 -2.87 1.17 -27.37
N ILE A 34 -3.40 1.80 -26.32
CA ILE A 34 -2.97 3.14 -25.89
C ILE A 34 -1.65 3.02 -25.14
N LYS A 35 -0.56 3.48 -25.78
CA LYS A 35 0.79 3.48 -25.21
C LYS A 35 1.28 4.87 -24.77
N SER A 36 0.42 5.88 -24.85
CA SER A 36 0.79 7.24 -24.49
C SER A 36 1.11 7.35 -23.00
N PHE A 37 2.34 7.76 -22.72
CA PHE A 37 2.86 7.96 -21.36
C PHE A 37 1.97 8.87 -20.50
N TRP A 38 1.52 10.00 -21.07
CA TRP A 38 0.74 10.99 -20.32
C TRP A 38 -0.69 10.52 -20.05
N VAL A 39 -1.28 9.82 -21.01
CA VAL A 39 -2.62 9.22 -20.83
C VAL A 39 -2.58 8.17 -19.72
N LEU A 40 -1.50 7.39 -19.67
CA LEU A 40 -1.32 6.39 -18.64
C LEU A 40 -1.11 7.03 -17.25
N LEU A 41 -0.20 8.01 -17.13
CA LEU A 41 0.07 8.69 -15.86
C LEU A 41 -1.15 9.41 -15.32
N CYS A 42 -1.73 10.30 -16.14
CA CYS A 42 -2.88 11.10 -15.73
C CYS A 42 -4.10 10.19 -15.52
N GLY A 43 -4.34 9.21 -16.40
CA GLY A 43 -5.45 8.28 -16.27
C GLY A 43 -5.39 7.48 -14.98
N LEU A 44 -4.25 6.87 -14.65
CA LEU A 44 -4.09 6.09 -13.42
C LEU A 44 -4.23 6.97 -12.16
N SER A 45 -3.61 8.16 -12.15
CA SER A 45 -3.71 9.09 -11.01
C SER A 45 -5.14 9.60 -10.81
N ILE A 46 -5.86 9.91 -11.90
CA ILE A 46 -7.26 10.35 -11.85
C ILE A 46 -8.18 9.21 -11.39
N ILE A 47 -7.96 7.98 -11.86
CA ILE A 47 -8.77 6.83 -11.44
C ILE A 47 -8.61 6.56 -9.95
N HIS A 48 -7.38 6.56 -9.44
CA HIS A 48 -7.15 6.43 -8.00
C HIS A 48 -7.76 7.57 -7.20
N TYR A 49 -7.74 8.79 -7.75
CA TYR A 49 -8.37 9.95 -7.13
C TYR A 49 -9.90 9.79 -7.05
N ILE A 50 -10.55 9.47 -8.17
CA ILE A 50 -11.99 9.24 -8.23
C ILE A 50 -12.37 8.13 -7.25
N ILE A 51 -11.66 7.01 -7.24
CA ILE A 51 -11.93 5.90 -6.33
C ILE A 51 -11.77 6.31 -4.87
N THR A 52 -10.77 7.13 -4.55
CA THR A 52 -10.51 7.54 -3.17
C THR A 52 -11.59 8.51 -2.68
N ILE A 53 -12.02 9.46 -3.51
CA ILE A 53 -13.04 10.46 -3.14
C ILE A 53 -14.48 9.93 -3.25
N SER A 54 -14.74 8.94 -4.10
CA SER A 54 -16.11 8.43 -4.30
C SER A 54 -16.65 7.79 -3.02
N SER A 55 -17.84 8.20 -2.58
CA SER A 55 -18.46 7.63 -1.38
C SER A 55 -18.92 6.18 -1.57
N THR A 56 -19.11 5.73 -2.81
CA THR A 56 -19.62 4.40 -3.15
C THR A 56 -18.59 3.58 -3.95
N PRO A 57 -18.62 2.24 -3.84
CA PRO A 57 -17.71 1.36 -4.59
C PRO A 57 -18.08 1.20 -6.07
N VAL A 58 -19.19 1.82 -6.53
CA VAL A 58 -19.78 1.62 -7.86
C VAL A 58 -18.78 1.89 -8.98
N PHE A 59 -18.01 2.98 -8.89
CA PHE A 59 -17.02 3.30 -9.92
C PHE A 59 -15.97 2.19 -10.08
N GLY A 60 -15.47 1.64 -8.97
CA GLY A 60 -14.53 0.52 -8.98
C GLY A 60 -15.15 -0.77 -9.55
N GLN A 61 -16.42 -1.02 -9.26
CA GLN A 61 -17.17 -2.18 -9.79
C GLN A 61 -17.40 -2.07 -11.30
N VAL A 62 -17.80 -0.89 -11.78
CA VAL A 62 -17.98 -0.61 -13.21
C VAL A 62 -16.65 -0.74 -13.95
N LEU A 63 -15.56 -0.21 -13.38
CA LEU A 63 -14.22 -0.33 -13.94
C LEU A 63 -13.78 -1.81 -14.01
N CYS A 64 -14.06 -2.58 -12.96
CA CYS A 64 -13.83 -4.03 -12.94
C CYS A 64 -14.61 -4.73 -14.06
N ALA A 65 -15.93 -4.52 -14.15
CA ALA A 65 -16.78 -5.12 -15.16
C ALA A 65 -16.30 -4.82 -16.59
N ALA A 66 -16.01 -3.54 -16.87
CA ALA A 66 -15.47 -3.12 -18.16
C ALA A 66 -14.13 -3.82 -18.47
N SER A 67 -13.22 -3.88 -17.49
CA SER A 67 -11.92 -4.54 -17.68
C SER A 67 -12.07 -6.05 -17.94
N VAL A 68 -12.97 -6.74 -17.24
CA VAL A 68 -13.24 -8.16 -17.43
C VAL A 68 -13.82 -8.43 -18.82
N THR A 69 -14.80 -7.63 -19.26
CA THR A 69 -15.37 -7.75 -20.60
C THR A 69 -14.31 -7.57 -21.69
N LEU A 70 -13.51 -6.50 -21.61
CA LEU A 70 -12.45 -6.23 -22.60
C LEU A 70 -11.34 -7.29 -22.56
N PHE A 71 -11.00 -7.81 -21.38
CA PHE A 71 -10.07 -8.92 -21.23
C PHE A 71 -10.54 -10.15 -22.00
N PHE A 72 -11.78 -10.60 -21.81
CA PHE A 72 -12.30 -11.77 -22.51
C PHE A 72 -12.38 -11.56 -24.03
N LEU A 73 -12.75 -10.35 -24.48
CA LEU A 73 -12.76 -10.01 -25.91
C LEU A 73 -11.36 -10.07 -26.53
N LYS A 74 -10.33 -9.65 -25.81
CA LYS A 74 -8.93 -9.75 -26.27
C LYS A 74 -8.41 -11.18 -26.19
N ALA A 75 -8.64 -11.86 -25.07
CA ALA A 75 -8.19 -13.23 -24.84
C ALA A 75 -8.72 -14.20 -25.91
N ARG A 76 -9.95 -13.99 -26.41
CA ARG A 76 -10.52 -14.77 -27.51
C ARG A 76 -9.79 -14.60 -28.84
N LYS A 77 -9.16 -13.43 -29.07
CA LYS A 77 -8.41 -13.13 -30.30
C LYS A 77 -6.97 -13.65 -30.25
N GLU A 78 -6.41 -13.80 -29.05
CA GLU A 78 -5.05 -14.27 -28.84
C GLU A 78 -4.93 -15.78 -29.01
N LYS A 79 -4.02 -16.23 -29.89
CA LYS A 79 -3.80 -17.65 -30.17
C LYS A 79 -2.65 -18.26 -29.37
N THR A 80 -1.80 -17.43 -28.76
CA THR A 80 -0.59 -17.86 -28.06
C THR A 80 -0.69 -17.65 -26.55
N PHE A 81 -0.97 -18.74 -25.83
CA PHE A 81 -1.01 -18.74 -24.36
C PHE A 81 0.41 -18.73 -23.77
N GLN A 82 0.68 -17.85 -22.80
CA GLN A 82 2.02 -17.60 -22.25
C GLN A 82 2.27 -18.21 -20.87
N ALA A 83 1.34 -19.02 -20.35
CA ALA A 83 1.43 -19.59 -19.00
C ALA A 83 2.73 -20.37 -18.73
N ASN A 84 3.22 -21.11 -19.72
CA ASN A 84 4.43 -21.93 -19.62
C ASN A 84 5.72 -21.16 -19.97
N LYS A 85 5.61 -19.89 -20.36
CA LYS A 85 6.79 -19.06 -20.64
C LYS A 85 7.58 -18.83 -19.35
N ILE A 86 8.90 -19.00 -19.43
CA ILE A 86 9.81 -18.66 -18.33
C ILE A 86 9.73 -17.16 -18.10
N ASP A 87 9.55 -16.78 -16.85
CA ASP A 87 9.27 -15.40 -16.50
C ASP A 87 10.57 -14.60 -16.33
N THR A 88 10.80 -13.68 -17.27
CA THR A 88 12.00 -12.83 -17.27
C THR A 88 11.67 -11.38 -16.92
N GLU A 89 10.55 -10.86 -17.43
CA GLU A 89 10.17 -9.45 -17.31
C GLU A 89 8.97 -9.23 -16.38
N THR A 90 8.10 -10.24 -16.22
CA THR A 90 6.87 -10.19 -15.40
C THR A 90 7.13 -9.77 -13.94
N PRO A 91 8.17 -10.26 -13.24
CA PRO A 91 8.43 -9.85 -11.86
C PRO A 91 8.61 -8.34 -11.69
N GLN A 92 9.33 -7.71 -12.61
CA GLN A 92 9.58 -6.27 -12.55
C GLN A 92 8.29 -5.49 -12.79
N LEU A 93 7.48 -5.92 -13.76
CA LEU A 93 6.16 -5.34 -14.01
C LEU A 93 5.29 -5.38 -12.74
N VAL A 94 5.20 -6.53 -12.08
CA VAL A 94 4.38 -6.71 -10.88
C VAL A 94 4.89 -5.88 -9.70
N ILE A 95 6.20 -5.89 -9.45
CA ILE A 95 6.80 -5.09 -8.36
C ILE A 95 6.60 -3.59 -8.61
N ASN A 96 6.80 -3.14 -9.84
CA ASN A 96 6.59 -1.74 -10.20
C ASN A 96 5.12 -1.35 -10.09
N GLY A 97 4.20 -2.19 -10.59
CA GLY A 97 2.76 -1.98 -10.51
C GLY A 97 2.29 -1.84 -9.06
N LEU A 98 2.73 -2.75 -8.17
CA LEU A 98 2.47 -2.64 -6.75
C LEU A 98 2.92 -1.29 -6.19
N ARG A 99 4.19 -0.93 -6.43
CA ARG A 99 4.78 0.29 -5.85
C ARG A 99 4.06 1.55 -6.30
N TYR A 100 3.60 1.57 -7.56
CA TYR A 100 2.73 2.62 -8.05
C TYR A 100 1.41 2.67 -7.28
N ILE A 101 0.65 1.57 -7.26
CA ILE A 101 -0.66 1.47 -6.57
C ILE A 101 -0.57 1.99 -5.14
N VAL A 102 0.40 1.47 -4.38
CA VAL A 102 0.61 1.83 -2.97
C VAL A 102 0.93 3.31 -2.83
N CYS A 103 1.89 3.81 -3.61
CA CYS A 103 2.30 5.20 -3.53
C CYS A 103 1.14 6.15 -3.87
N SER A 104 0.42 5.89 -4.96
CA SER A 104 -0.68 6.73 -5.39
C SER A 104 -1.85 6.75 -4.41
N LEU A 105 -2.33 5.59 -3.95
CA LEU A 105 -3.47 5.54 -3.03
C LEU A 105 -3.13 6.22 -1.70
N VAL A 106 -1.91 6.02 -1.19
CA VAL A 106 -1.48 6.66 0.06
C VAL A 106 -1.32 8.16 -0.13
N CYS A 107 -0.58 8.63 -1.14
CA CYS A 107 -0.36 10.07 -1.32
C CYS A 107 -1.67 10.83 -1.57
N ILE A 108 -2.62 10.24 -2.30
CA ILE A 108 -3.95 10.82 -2.48
C ILE A 108 -4.69 10.86 -1.15
N SER A 109 -4.73 9.75 -0.42
CA SER A 109 -5.49 9.67 0.83
C SER A 109 -4.98 10.61 1.90
N ILE A 110 -3.65 10.75 2.07
CA ILE A 110 -3.09 11.60 3.14
C ILE A 110 -3.26 13.10 2.90
N PHE A 111 -3.50 13.51 1.66
CA PHE A 111 -3.80 14.91 1.33
C PHE A 111 -5.31 15.15 1.28
N ALA A 112 -6.05 14.23 0.66
CA ALA A 112 -7.49 14.36 0.51
C ALA A 112 -8.25 14.30 1.84
N CYS A 113 -7.74 13.55 2.84
CA CYS A 113 -8.42 13.39 4.13
C CYS A 113 -8.56 14.68 4.94
N ASP A 114 -7.82 15.73 4.61
CA ASP A 114 -7.96 17.01 5.31
C ASP A 114 -9.11 17.87 4.74
N PHE A 115 -9.74 17.44 3.65
CA PHE A 115 -10.88 18.13 3.03
C PHE A 115 -12.22 17.47 3.37
N SER A 116 -13.28 18.27 3.42
CA SER A 116 -14.68 17.82 3.67
C SER A 116 -15.26 16.88 2.60
N ILE A 117 -14.59 16.78 1.43
CA ILE A 117 -14.99 15.87 0.34
C ILE A 117 -14.58 14.41 0.59
N TYR A 118 -13.72 14.14 1.58
CA TYR A 118 -13.22 12.79 1.83
C TYR A 118 -14.28 11.93 2.55
N PRO A 119 -14.60 10.73 2.03
CA PRO A 119 -15.63 9.88 2.65
C PRO A 119 -15.26 9.42 4.06
N LEU A 120 -16.19 9.58 5.01
CA LEU A 120 -15.98 9.27 6.42
C LEU A 120 -15.57 7.80 6.68
N HIS A 121 -16.15 6.85 5.94
CA HIS A 121 -15.85 5.42 6.10
C HIS A 121 -14.43 5.05 5.66
N LYS A 122 -13.75 5.89 4.89
CA LYS A 122 -12.37 5.65 4.44
C LYS A 122 -11.29 6.15 5.40
N TYR A 123 -11.67 6.95 6.39
CA TYR A 123 -10.74 7.41 7.43
C TYR A 123 -10.24 6.26 8.30
N LYS A 124 -9.10 6.51 8.95
CA LYS A 124 -8.48 5.57 9.88
C LYS A 124 -9.48 5.06 10.92
N SER A 125 -9.54 3.74 11.09
CA SER A 125 -10.42 3.13 12.09
C SER A 125 -9.89 3.42 13.50
N LYS A 126 -10.75 3.98 14.38
CA LYS A 126 -10.37 4.33 15.76
C LYS A 126 -10.33 3.14 16.73
N TYR A 127 -11.14 2.12 16.47
CA TYR A 127 -11.24 0.92 17.31
C TYR A 127 -11.12 -0.32 16.41
N PHE A 128 -12.25 -0.81 15.91
CA PHE A 128 -12.34 -1.93 14.99
C PHE A 128 -12.75 -1.45 13.60
N GLY A 129 -12.45 -2.27 12.60
CA GLY A 129 -12.65 -1.99 11.18
C GLY A 129 -11.37 -2.05 10.35
N ILE A 130 -11.57 -1.99 9.04
CA ILE A 130 -10.53 -1.83 8.03
C ILE A 130 -10.99 -0.70 7.12
N SER A 131 -10.13 0.30 6.90
CA SER A 131 -10.39 1.40 5.97
C SER A 131 -9.28 1.53 4.92
N LEU A 132 -9.49 2.41 3.93
CA LEU A 132 -8.46 2.75 2.94
C LEU A 132 -7.24 3.41 3.60
N MET A 133 -7.42 4.27 4.60
CA MET A 133 -6.28 4.90 5.28
C MET A 133 -5.48 3.94 6.17
N ASP A 134 -6.09 2.85 6.63
CA ASP A 134 -5.41 1.84 7.45
C ASP A 134 -4.48 0.94 6.61
N PHE A 135 -4.74 0.81 5.31
CA PHE A 135 -3.98 -0.02 4.36
C PHE A 135 -2.52 0.42 4.17
N GLY A 136 -2.26 1.74 4.20
CA GLY A 136 -1.00 2.32 3.72
C GLY A 136 0.25 1.75 4.39
N VAL A 137 0.25 1.71 5.73
CA VAL A 137 1.43 1.25 6.50
C VAL A 137 1.77 -0.20 6.19
N VAL A 138 0.76 -1.08 6.17
CA VAL A 138 0.93 -2.50 5.81
C VAL A 138 1.50 -2.62 4.41
N ALA A 139 1.00 -1.83 3.46
CA ALA A 139 1.47 -1.83 2.09
C ALA A 139 2.93 -1.39 1.92
N PHE A 140 3.37 -0.37 2.66
CA PHE A 140 4.78 0.02 2.72
C PHE A 140 5.67 -1.09 3.31
N MET A 141 5.21 -1.79 4.35
CA MET A 141 5.94 -2.91 4.96
C MET A 141 6.06 -4.12 4.04
N VAL A 142 4.98 -4.50 3.35
CA VAL A 142 5.02 -5.58 2.35
C VAL A 142 6.00 -5.26 1.23
N ASN A 143 5.95 -4.04 0.70
CA ASN A 143 6.90 -3.61 -0.33
C ASN A 143 8.36 -3.59 0.18
N ALA A 144 8.60 -3.15 1.41
CA ALA A 144 9.90 -3.24 2.05
C ALA A 144 10.40 -4.69 2.14
N GLY A 145 9.50 -5.59 2.53
CA GLY A 145 9.71 -7.02 2.59
C GLY A 145 10.09 -7.62 1.23
N ILE A 146 9.33 -7.32 0.19
CA ILE A 146 9.59 -7.80 -1.18
C ILE A 146 11.00 -7.39 -1.62
N LEU A 147 11.41 -6.15 -1.38
CA LEU A 147 12.76 -5.69 -1.70
C LEU A 147 13.85 -6.33 -0.83
N SER A 148 13.52 -6.75 0.41
CA SER A 148 14.47 -7.46 1.27
C SER A 148 14.83 -8.85 0.75
N ALA A 149 14.03 -9.45 -0.12
CA ALA A 149 14.37 -10.70 -0.80
C ALA A 149 15.61 -10.57 -1.71
N LEU A 150 15.90 -9.36 -2.22
CA LEU A 150 17.12 -9.07 -2.97
C LEU A 150 18.33 -8.91 -2.04
N SER A 151 18.14 -8.28 -0.89
CA SER A 151 19.21 -8.01 0.08
C SER A 151 18.64 -7.79 1.47
N HIS A 152 18.74 -8.82 2.33
CA HIS A 152 18.31 -8.77 3.72
C HIS A 152 19.51 -8.55 4.64
N ARG A 153 19.90 -7.28 4.78
CA ARG A 153 21.03 -6.84 5.60
C ARG A 153 20.75 -5.46 6.21
N PHE A 154 21.48 -5.16 7.29
CA PHE A 154 21.51 -3.83 7.85
C PHE A 154 22.02 -2.81 6.82
N ARG A 155 21.37 -1.65 6.75
CA ARG A 155 21.70 -0.57 5.81
C ARG A 155 21.86 0.75 6.55
N LEU A 156 23.07 1.03 7.03
CA LEU A 156 23.36 2.22 7.85
C LEU A 156 22.82 3.51 7.25
N LYS A 157 23.07 3.78 5.96
CA LYS A 157 22.54 4.99 5.28
C LYS A 157 21.02 5.10 5.33
N LYS A 158 20.31 3.98 5.13
CA LYS A 158 18.85 3.93 5.22
C LYS A 158 18.39 4.12 6.67
N SER A 159 19.04 3.45 7.62
CA SER A 159 18.71 3.57 9.04
C SER A 159 18.88 5.01 9.54
N LEU A 160 20.00 5.65 9.22
CA LEU A 160 20.27 7.05 9.53
C LEU A 160 19.22 7.97 8.90
N TYR A 161 18.89 7.75 7.63
CA TYR A 161 17.83 8.53 6.97
C TYR A 161 16.48 8.40 7.70
N MET A 162 16.08 7.19 8.09
CA MET A 162 14.82 6.97 8.83
C MET A 162 14.86 7.60 10.23
N ILE A 163 16.01 7.58 10.91
CA ILE A 163 16.21 8.28 12.20
C ILE A 163 16.04 9.79 12.00
N CYS A 164 16.75 10.39 11.04
CA CYS A 164 16.65 11.83 10.77
C CYS A 164 15.22 12.23 10.44
N MET A 165 14.53 11.48 9.58
CA MET A 165 13.13 11.76 9.23
C MET A 165 12.19 11.60 10.43
N GLY A 166 12.42 10.60 11.27
CA GLY A 166 11.67 10.40 12.50
C GLY A 166 11.86 11.54 13.49
N LEU A 167 13.10 12.03 13.64
CA LEU A 167 13.43 13.18 14.51
C LEU A 167 12.82 14.48 14.00
N VAL A 168 12.91 14.77 12.70
CA VAL A 168 12.28 15.95 12.10
C VAL A 168 10.77 15.94 12.39
N ARG A 169 10.10 14.81 12.16
CA ARG A 169 8.66 14.68 12.46
C ARG A 169 8.37 14.85 13.94
N LEU A 170 9.20 14.31 14.83
CA LEU A 170 9.04 14.48 16.27
C LEU A 170 9.15 15.96 16.67
N CYS A 171 10.15 16.68 16.15
CA CYS A 171 10.31 18.11 16.42
C CYS A 171 9.07 18.92 16.00
N VAL A 172 8.47 18.61 14.85
CA VAL A 172 7.24 19.27 14.37
C VAL A 172 6.05 19.00 15.29
N ILE A 173 5.90 17.78 15.79
CA ILE A 173 4.82 17.45 16.75
C ILE A 173 5.05 18.22 18.05
N LEU A 174 6.29 18.24 18.55
CA LEU A 174 6.65 18.94 19.78
C LEU A 174 6.54 20.47 19.65
N SER A 175 6.61 21.03 18.43
CA SER A 175 6.41 22.47 18.20
C SER A 175 4.94 22.91 18.19
N GLY A 176 4.00 22.02 18.56
CA GLY A 176 2.57 22.34 18.68
C GLY A 176 1.69 21.87 17.53
N TYR A 177 2.22 21.07 16.59
CA TYR A 177 1.38 20.42 15.57
C TYR A 177 0.59 19.27 16.20
N HIS A 178 -0.74 19.33 16.11
CA HIS A 178 -1.63 18.32 16.68
C HIS A 178 -1.62 17.05 15.81
N ALA A 179 -0.90 16.02 16.26
CA ALA A 179 -0.97 14.68 15.70
C ALA A 179 -1.87 13.78 16.55
N ASP A 180 -2.63 12.89 15.91
CA ASP A 180 -3.46 11.92 16.62
C ASP A 180 -2.57 10.90 17.36
N PRO A 181 -2.59 10.87 18.70
CA PRO A 181 -1.74 9.97 19.47
C PRO A 181 -2.16 8.50 19.34
N THR A 182 -3.34 8.21 18.79
CA THR A 182 -3.80 6.84 18.54
C THR A 182 -3.16 6.21 17.30
N GLU A 183 -2.34 6.96 16.54
CA GLU A 183 -1.60 6.41 15.41
C GLU A 183 -0.39 5.59 15.84
N TYR A 184 0.53 6.23 16.56
CA TYR A 184 1.79 5.65 16.99
C TYR A 184 2.14 6.00 18.45
N GLY A 185 1.33 6.83 19.10
CA GLY A 185 1.66 7.45 20.38
C GLY A 185 2.10 8.89 20.26
N LEU A 186 2.63 9.43 21.37
CA LEU A 186 3.07 10.83 21.46
C LEU A 186 4.41 11.08 20.77
N HIS A 187 5.33 10.11 20.81
CA HIS A 187 6.71 10.30 20.37
C HIS A 187 7.08 9.43 19.15
N LEU A 188 6.54 8.22 19.08
CA LEU A 188 6.78 7.34 17.94
C LEU A 188 6.04 7.84 16.69
N ASN A 189 6.57 7.47 15.54
CA ASN A 189 5.95 7.74 14.24
C ASN A 189 6.30 6.62 13.26
N PHE A 190 5.71 6.69 12.07
CA PHE A 190 5.93 5.72 10.99
C PHE A 190 7.41 5.43 10.72
N TYR A 191 8.29 6.44 10.71
CA TYR A 191 9.70 6.24 10.39
C TYR A 191 10.43 5.43 11.46
N PHE A 192 10.15 5.71 12.75
CA PHE A 192 10.71 4.94 13.86
C PHE A 192 10.17 3.51 13.90
N VAL A 193 8.85 3.33 13.75
CA VAL A 193 8.25 1.98 13.72
C VAL A 193 8.78 1.17 12.55
N TYR A 194 8.86 1.77 11.35
CA TYR A 194 9.46 1.13 10.18
C TYR A 194 10.90 0.71 10.48
N LEU A 195 11.73 1.62 11.01
CA LEU A 195 13.12 1.34 11.32
C LEU A 195 13.24 0.17 12.28
N LEU A 196 12.48 0.18 13.37
CA LEU A 196 12.52 -0.88 14.39
C LEU A 196 12.06 -2.22 13.80
N SER A 197 10.96 -2.25 13.05
CA SER A 197 10.46 -3.47 12.41
C SER A 197 11.43 -4.02 11.35
N GLU A 198 12.07 -3.16 10.55
CA GLU A 198 13.07 -3.60 9.57
C GLU A 198 14.29 -4.23 10.25
N ASN A 199 14.79 -3.63 11.33
CA ASN A 199 15.93 -4.17 12.07
C ASN A 199 15.57 -5.43 12.87
N ALA A 200 14.39 -5.47 13.51
CA ALA A 200 13.89 -6.66 14.18
C ALA A 200 13.75 -7.86 13.21
N SER A 201 13.41 -7.60 11.94
CA SER A 201 13.34 -8.66 10.93
C SER A 201 14.67 -9.38 10.70
N LEU A 202 15.81 -8.74 10.98
CA LEU A 202 17.14 -9.33 10.80
C LEU A 202 17.41 -10.46 11.81
N ILE A 203 16.73 -10.46 12.96
CA ILE A 203 16.79 -11.56 13.94
C ILE A 203 16.32 -12.87 13.30
N PHE A 204 15.34 -12.78 12.39
CA PHE A 204 14.74 -13.93 11.69
C PHE A 204 15.38 -14.18 10.31
N LYS A 205 16.57 -13.63 10.03
CA LYS A 205 17.21 -13.73 8.71
C LYS A 205 17.41 -15.16 8.21
N HIS A 206 17.69 -16.09 9.11
CA HIS A 206 17.97 -17.50 8.82
C HIS A 206 16.73 -18.41 8.92
N VAL A 207 15.58 -17.88 9.31
CA VAL A 207 14.31 -18.61 9.39
C VAL A 207 13.55 -18.43 8.08
N ASN A 208 12.75 -19.42 7.68
CA ASN A 208 11.83 -19.23 6.57
C ASN A 208 10.90 -18.02 6.86
N PRO A 209 10.86 -17.01 5.98
CA PRO A 209 10.16 -15.76 6.26
C PRO A 209 8.65 -15.94 6.47
N MET A 210 8.01 -16.89 5.79
CA MET A 210 6.57 -17.15 5.96
C MET A 210 6.29 -17.80 7.33
N ILE A 211 7.15 -18.75 7.76
CA ILE A 211 7.04 -19.40 9.06
C ILE A 211 7.26 -18.38 10.19
N ALA A 212 8.32 -17.57 10.08
CA ALA A 212 8.61 -16.53 11.06
C ALA A 212 7.46 -15.51 11.16
N SER A 213 6.90 -15.08 10.02
CA SER A 213 5.72 -14.21 10.01
C SER A 213 4.53 -14.85 10.72
N GLY A 214 4.22 -16.12 10.42
CA GLY A 214 3.10 -16.83 11.04
C GLY A 214 3.25 -16.97 12.56
N LEU A 215 4.46 -17.31 13.03
CA LEU A 215 4.76 -17.44 14.46
C LEU A 215 4.64 -16.10 15.20
N ILE A 216 5.23 -15.03 14.66
CA ILE A 216 5.16 -13.70 15.29
C ILE A 216 3.70 -13.24 15.39
N LEU A 217 2.92 -13.41 14.32
CA LEU A 217 1.51 -13.04 14.31
C LEU A 217 0.71 -13.87 15.31
N ALA A 218 0.90 -15.20 15.36
CA ALA A 218 0.20 -16.07 16.30
C ALA A 218 0.50 -15.70 17.77
N LEU A 219 1.77 -15.45 18.09
CA LEU A 219 2.18 -15.02 19.43
C LEU A 219 1.60 -13.64 19.78
N HIS A 220 1.58 -12.72 18.82
CA HIS A 220 0.98 -11.39 18.98
C HIS A 220 -0.52 -11.49 19.26
N GLU A 221 -1.26 -12.25 18.45
CA GLU A 221 -2.71 -12.44 18.64
C GLU A 221 -3.00 -13.04 20.02
N MET A 222 -2.24 -14.06 20.43
CA MET A 222 -2.37 -14.65 21.76
C MET A 222 -2.16 -13.63 22.89
N ALA A 223 -1.27 -12.65 22.68
CA ALA A 223 -1.05 -11.58 23.64
C ALA A 223 -2.20 -10.57 23.66
N ILE A 224 -2.68 -10.11 22.49
CA ILE A 224 -3.70 -9.06 22.40
C ILE A 224 -5.14 -9.57 22.61
N SER A 225 -5.41 -10.86 22.44
CA SER A 225 -6.75 -11.45 22.66
C SER A 225 -7.22 -11.38 24.12
N ARG A 226 -6.36 -10.95 25.05
CA ARG A 226 -6.74 -10.67 26.43
C ARG A 226 -7.51 -9.36 26.49
N LYS A 227 -8.72 -9.38 27.06
CA LYS A 227 -9.58 -8.19 27.20
C LYS A 227 -8.87 -6.99 27.84
N SER A 228 -8.03 -7.24 28.85
CA SER A 228 -7.24 -6.20 29.52
C SER A 228 -6.24 -5.50 28.58
N VAL A 229 -5.68 -6.21 27.60
CA VAL A 229 -4.76 -5.63 26.61
C VAL A 229 -5.54 -4.77 25.62
N VAL A 230 -6.69 -5.25 25.14
CA VAL A 230 -7.58 -4.47 24.27
C VAL A 230 -8.00 -3.15 24.95
N GLU A 231 -8.49 -3.24 26.19
CA GLU A 231 -8.89 -2.08 26.99
C GLU A 231 -7.71 -1.12 27.24
N TYR A 232 -6.53 -1.65 27.57
CA TYR A 232 -5.32 -0.85 27.74
C TYR A 232 -4.94 -0.09 26.48
N VAL A 233 -4.94 -0.74 25.30
CA VAL A 233 -4.60 -0.06 24.05
C VAL A 233 -5.62 1.01 23.69
N PHE A 234 -6.91 0.70 23.80
CA PHE A 234 -7.95 1.63 23.40
C PHE A 234 -8.14 2.81 24.35
N PHE A 235 -8.15 2.54 25.65
CA PHE A 235 -8.61 3.48 26.68
C PHE A 235 -7.60 3.76 27.78
N GLY A 236 -6.52 2.98 27.89
CA GLY A 236 -5.51 3.17 28.94
C GLY A 236 -4.91 4.59 28.94
N ALA A 237 -4.68 5.13 30.14
CA ALA A 237 -4.07 6.44 30.32
C ALA A 237 -2.66 6.51 29.69
N ARG A 238 -2.18 7.73 29.40
CA ARG A 238 -0.83 7.99 28.85
C ARG A 238 0.07 8.61 29.91
N ASP A 239 0.13 7.94 31.04
CA ASP A 239 0.76 8.38 32.30
C ASP A 239 2.29 8.24 32.33
N ASN A 240 2.84 7.29 31.58
CA ASN A 240 4.27 7.06 31.47
C ASN A 240 4.73 6.92 30.01
N LEU A 241 6.05 6.87 29.78
CA LEU A 241 6.62 6.85 28.42
C LEU A 241 6.17 5.63 27.59
N LEU A 242 5.94 4.48 28.22
CA LEU A 242 5.46 3.27 27.53
C LEU A 242 3.98 3.45 27.14
N SER A 243 3.13 3.83 28.09
CA SER A 243 1.71 4.09 27.85
C SER A 243 1.47 5.22 26.86
N ALA A 244 2.34 6.24 26.85
CA ALA A 244 2.33 7.32 25.87
C ALA A 244 2.55 6.84 24.43
N ASN A 245 3.26 5.72 24.25
CA ASN A 245 3.68 5.17 22.96
C ASN A 245 3.12 3.76 22.67
N LYS A 246 2.12 3.32 23.43
CA LYS A 246 1.60 1.94 23.41
C LYS A 246 1.19 1.46 22.01
N GLU A 247 0.53 2.29 21.21
CA GLU A 247 0.13 1.91 19.84
C GLU A 247 1.34 1.64 18.94
N GLY A 248 2.34 2.53 18.98
CA GLY A 248 3.56 2.37 18.19
C GLY A 248 4.35 1.14 18.63
N LEU A 249 4.51 0.93 19.93
CA LEU A 249 5.26 -0.21 20.48
C LEU A 249 4.63 -1.56 20.14
N ILE A 250 3.31 -1.70 20.33
CA ILE A 250 2.56 -2.93 20.03
C ILE A 250 2.61 -3.26 18.54
N SER A 251 2.73 -2.25 17.66
CA SER A 251 2.76 -2.46 16.21
C SER A 251 4.10 -2.98 15.66
N ILE A 252 5.20 -2.90 16.41
CA ILE A 252 6.56 -3.21 15.89
C ILE A 252 6.68 -4.66 15.44
N MET A 253 6.26 -5.62 16.27
CA MET A 253 6.38 -7.05 15.98
C MET A 253 5.41 -7.50 14.86
N PRO A 254 4.13 -7.11 14.87
CA PRO A 254 3.23 -7.38 13.75
C PRO A 254 3.73 -6.81 12.42
N TYR A 255 4.27 -5.58 12.38
CA TYR A 255 4.87 -5.04 11.16
C TYR A 255 6.18 -5.72 10.76
N THR A 256 6.93 -6.26 11.73
CA THR A 256 8.07 -7.15 11.44
C THR A 256 7.60 -8.41 10.72
N ALA A 257 6.49 -9.00 11.17
CA ALA A 257 5.87 -10.14 10.51
C ALA A 257 5.38 -9.79 9.09
N VAL A 258 4.71 -8.66 8.91
CA VAL A 258 4.30 -8.16 7.57
C VAL A 258 5.48 -8.02 6.63
N LEU A 259 6.61 -7.49 7.10
CA LEU A 259 7.83 -7.37 6.31
C LEU A 259 8.38 -8.75 5.92
N LEU A 260 8.41 -9.70 6.86
CA LEU A 260 8.83 -11.07 6.57
C LEU A 260 7.88 -11.76 5.58
N LEU A 261 6.57 -11.61 5.71
CA LEU A 261 5.60 -12.07 4.71
C LEU A 261 5.90 -11.46 3.33
N GLY A 262 6.16 -10.16 3.27
CA GLY A 262 6.60 -9.47 2.05
C GLY A 262 7.89 -10.07 1.48
N LYS A 263 8.87 -10.45 2.32
CA LYS A 263 10.08 -11.16 1.90
C LYS A 263 9.76 -12.53 1.30
N GLY A 264 8.82 -13.26 1.89
CA GLY A 264 8.32 -14.52 1.35
C GLY A 264 7.68 -14.35 -0.03
N VAL A 265 6.84 -13.33 -0.21
CA VAL A 265 6.26 -12.96 -1.52
C VAL A 265 7.37 -12.57 -2.51
N GLY A 266 8.36 -11.78 -2.07
CA GLY A 266 9.53 -11.40 -2.88
C GLY A 266 10.33 -12.61 -3.34
N ASN A 267 10.52 -13.62 -2.48
CA ASN A 267 11.19 -14.87 -2.85
C ASN A 267 10.43 -15.64 -3.94
N ILE A 268 9.09 -15.61 -3.93
CA ILE A 268 8.26 -16.21 -5.01
C ILE A 268 8.47 -15.42 -6.30
N LEU A 269 8.35 -14.09 -6.24
CA LEU A 269 8.43 -13.19 -7.39
C LEU A 269 9.81 -13.22 -8.07
N LEU A 270 10.89 -13.30 -7.29
CA LEU A 270 12.26 -13.17 -7.79
C LEU A 270 12.93 -14.52 -8.08
N LYS A 271 12.27 -15.65 -7.79
CA LYS A 271 12.79 -16.98 -8.10
C LYS A 271 12.96 -17.13 -9.61
N LYS A 272 14.18 -17.41 -10.07
CA LYS A 272 14.51 -17.63 -11.49
C LYS A 272 13.98 -18.98 -11.97
N ASN A 273 13.90 -19.15 -13.30
CA ASN A 273 13.55 -20.41 -13.96
C ASN A 273 12.22 -20.99 -13.48
N GLN A 274 11.21 -20.14 -13.37
CA GLN A 274 9.84 -20.53 -13.08
C GLN A 274 8.96 -20.04 -14.22
N THR A 275 7.84 -20.73 -14.43
CA THR A 275 6.83 -20.30 -15.39
C THR A 275 5.92 -19.24 -14.76
N ASN A 276 5.31 -18.40 -15.60
CA ASN A 276 4.29 -17.44 -15.15
C ASN A 276 3.18 -18.14 -14.34
N LEU A 277 2.73 -19.31 -14.78
CA LEU A 277 1.70 -20.10 -14.09
C LEU A 277 2.16 -20.59 -12.72
N SER A 278 3.39 -21.06 -12.57
CA SER A 278 3.90 -21.52 -11.27
C SER A 278 3.93 -20.38 -10.24
N LYS A 279 4.34 -19.18 -10.66
CA LYS A 279 4.33 -18.00 -9.78
C LYS A 279 2.91 -17.56 -9.46
N LEU A 280 2.01 -17.54 -10.45
CA LEU A 280 0.59 -17.25 -10.26
C LEU A 280 -0.02 -18.18 -9.20
N LEU A 281 0.14 -19.50 -9.34
CA LEU A 281 -0.42 -20.47 -8.40
C LEU A 281 0.09 -20.27 -6.97
N LYS A 282 1.38 -19.96 -6.80
CA LYS A 282 1.96 -19.65 -5.48
C LYS A 282 1.40 -18.35 -4.89
N LEU A 283 1.24 -17.31 -5.70
CA LEU A 283 0.64 -16.05 -5.26
C LEU A 283 -0.84 -16.22 -4.90
N VAL A 284 -1.59 -17.00 -5.70
CA VAL A 284 -2.97 -17.36 -5.39
C VAL A 284 -3.04 -18.15 -4.08
N ALA A 285 -2.15 -19.10 -3.84
CA ALA A 285 -2.08 -19.82 -2.56
C ALA A 285 -1.77 -18.88 -1.36
N VAL A 286 -0.91 -17.89 -1.54
CA VAL A 286 -0.66 -16.86 -0.51
C VAL A 286 -1.89 -15.98 -0.29
N TYR A 287 -2.55 -15.53 -1.36
CA TYR A 287 -3.78 -14.75 -1.26
C TYR A 287 -4.90 -15.53 -0.55
N THR A 288 -5.16 -16.78 -0.97
CA THR A 288 -6.21 -17.61 -0.38
C THR A 288 -5.92 -17.94 1.08
N SER A 289 -4.67 -18.30 1.43
CA SER A 289 -4.30 -18.54 2.82
C SER A 289 -4.49 -17.30 3.70
N LEU A 290 -4.08 -16.12 3.23
CA LEU A 290 -4.31 -14.87 3.96
C LEU A 290 -5.80 -14.56 4.12
N HIS A 291 -6.60 -14.80 3.08
CA HIS A 291 -8.04 -14.59 3.17
C HIS A 291 -8.72 -15.58 4.11
N ILE A 292 -8.31 -16.84 4.11
CA ILE A 292 -8.78 -17.86 5.06
C ILE A 292 -8.41 -17.47 6.49
N ILE A 293 -7.17 -17.07 6.74
CA ILE A 293 -6.71 -16.59 8.05
C ILE A 293 -7.56 -15.40 8.51
N HIS A 294 -7.83 -14.45 7.62
CA HIS A 294 -8.72 -13.34 7.94
C HIS A 294 -10.09 -13.83 8.43
N LEU A 295 -10.74 -14.71 7.66
CA LEU A 295 -12.07 -15.23 7.99
C LEU A 295 -12.08 -16.04 9.30
N LEU A 296 -11.03 -16.83 9.56
CA LEU A 296 -10.90 -17.63 10.78
C LEU A 296 -10.70 -16.77 12.03
N PHE A 297 -10.01 -15.64 11.92
CA PHE A 297 -9.67 -14.78 13.08
C PHE A 297 -10.66 -13.64 13.34
N ILE A 298 -11.54 -13.29 12.40
CA ILE A 298 -12.65 -12.35 12.66
C ILE A 298 -13.44 -12.68 13.94
N PRO A 299 -13.90 -13.93 14.19
CA PRO A 299 -14.67 -14.25 15.39
C PRO A 299 -13.83 -14.25 16.67
N VAL A 300 -12.50 -14.32 16.58
CA VAL A 300 -11.59 -14.27 17.74
C VAL A 300 -11.40 -12.83 18.18
N LEU A 301 -11.02 -11.96 17.25
CA LEU A 301 -10.83 -10.54 17.48
C LEU A 301 -11.15 -9.77 16.19
N GLU A 302 -12.06 -8.81 16.31
CA GLU A 302 -12.41 -7.96 15.18
C GLU A 302 -11.16 -7.25 14.60
N PRO A 303 -11.10 -7.02 13.28
CA PRO A 303 -9.98 -6.34 12.66
C PRO A 303 -9.73 -4.98 13.33
N SER A 304 -8.50 -4.72 13.77
CA SER A 304 -8.13 -3.42 14.33
C SER A 304 -6.73 -3.02 13.91
N ARG A 305 -6.60 -1.83 13.32
CA ARG A 305 -5.31 -1.22 13.01
C ARG A 305 -4.48 -0.99 14.28
N ARG A 306 -5.10 -0.44 15.34
CA ARG A 306 -4.40 -0.05 16.57
C ARG A 306 -3.85 -1.25 17.34
N LEU A 307 -4.58 -2.36 17.32
CA LEU A 307 -4.12 -3.63 17.91
C LEU A 307 -3.20 -4.41 16.98
N CYS A 308 -3.19 -4.09 15.67
CA CYS A 308 -2.52 -4.86 14.64
C CYS A 308 -2.94 -6.34 14.66
N SER A 309 -4.24 -6.60 14.77
CA SER A 309 -4.76 -7.98 14.85
C SER A 309 -4.47 -8.79 13.60
N ILE A 310 -4.40 -10.11 13.73
CA ILE A 310 -4.18 -11.04 12.61
C ILE A 310 -5.25 -10.84 11.54
N SER A 311 -6.52 -10.70 11.94
CA SER A 311 -7.62 -10.48 11.01
C SER A 311 -7.40 -9.20 10.19
N PHE A 312 -6.94 -8.11 10.81
CA PHE A 312 -6.58 -6.88 10.10
C PHE A 312 -5.38 -7.05 9.15
N ILE A 313 -4.27 -7.61 9.65
CA ILE A 313 -3.02 -7.74 8.88
C ILE A 313 -3.20 -8.68 7.69
N SER A 314 -3.79 -9.85 7.91
CA SER A 314 -3.98 -10.86 6.88
C SER A 314 -4.81 -10.32 5.72
N PHE A 315 -5.90 -9.59 6.01
CA PHE A 315 -6.71 -8.98 4.96
C PHE A 315 -5.99 -7.85 4.20
N CYS A 316 -5.29 -6.96 4.91
CA CYS A 316 -4.52 -5.90 4.24
C CYS A 316 -3.42 -6.50 3.34
N CYS A 317 -2.72 -7.53 3.80
CA CYS A 317 -1.75 -8.29 2.99
C CYS A 317 -2.43 -8.98 1.79
N ALA A 318 -3.61 -9.58 1.98
CA ALA A 318 -4.37 -10.17 0.88
C ALA A 318 -4.74 -9.12 -0.18
N ALA A 319 -5.18 -7.92 0.24
CA ALA A 319 -5.53 -6.82 -0.66
C ALA A 319 -4.32 -6.28 -1.45
N ILE A 320 -3.10 -6.52 -0.98
CA ILE A 320 -1.84 -6.19 -1.67
C ILE A 320 -1.46 -7.29 -2.66
N VAL A 321 -1.60 -8.57 -2.27
CA VAL A 321 -1.25 -9.72 -3.11
C VAL A 321 -2.25 -9.90 -4.25
N PHE A 322 -3.53 -9.57 -4.04
CA PHE A 322 -4.58 -9.72 -5.04
C PHE A 322 -4.29 -9.05 -6.40
N PRO A 323 -3.94 -7.74 -6.49
CA PRO A 323 -3.56 -7.13 -7.76
C PRO A 323 -2.31 -7.76 -8.40
N MET A 324 -1.40 -8.36 -7.62
CA MET A 324 -0.27 -9.11 -8.18
C MET A 324 -0.72 -10.40 -8.86
N CYS A 325 -1.68 -11.11 -8.27
CA CYS A 325 -2.31 -12.28 -8.89
C CYS A 325 -2.96 -11.90 -10.23
N LEU A 326 -3.67 -10.77 -10.29
CA LEU A 326 -4.27 -10.28 -11.52
C LEU A 326 -3.22 -10.00 -12.59
N LEU A 327 -2.13 -9.30 -12.26
CA LEU A 327 -1.05 -9.01 -13.22
C LEU A 327 -0.37 -10.29 -13.75
N TYR A 328 -0.11 -11.29 -12.90
CA TYR A 328 0.41 -12.58 -13.36
C TYR A 328 -0.62 -13.36 -14.17
N GLY A 329 -1.90 -13.27 -13.84
CA GLY A 329 -2.99 -13.84 -14.61
C GLY A 329 -3.01 -13.30 -16.04
N LEU A 330 -2.90 -11.98 -16.20
CA LEU A 330 -2.78 -11.32 -17.51
C LEU A 330 -1.54 -11.82 -18.27
N ALA A 331 -0.39 -11.88 -17.60
CA ALA A 331 0.86 -12.35 -18.20
C ALA A 331 0.84 -13.84 -18.60
N CYS A 332 -0.08 -14.64 -18.06
CA CYS A 332 -0.28 -16.02 -18.50
C CYS A 332 -1.06 -16.09 -19.82
N VAL A 333 -1.92 -15.11 -20.12
CA VAL A 333 -2.78 -15.12 -21.30
C VAL A 333 -2.08 -14.49 -22.50
N TYR A 334 -1.46 -13.32 -22.32
CA TYR A 334 -0.82 -12.59 -23.42
C TYR A 334 0.39 -11.77 -22.94
N THR A 335 1.21 -11.28 -23.89
CA THR A 335 2.32 -10.36 -23.57
C THR A 335 1.74 -9.05 -23.07
N VAL A 336 1.80 -8.82 -21.77
CA VAL A 336 1.55 -7.49 -21.23
C VAL A 336 2.75 -6.63 -21.58
N SER A 337 2.52 -5.58 -22.37
CA SER A 337 3.60 -4.64 -22.70
C SER A 337 4.23 -4.13 -21.40
N SER A 338 5.56 -4.24 -21.30
CA SER A 338 6.28 -3.73 -20.15
C SER A 338 6.10 -2.22 -20.13
N ILE A 339 5.39 -1.74 -19.12
CA ILE A 339 5.21 -0.31 -18.97
C ILE A 339 6.47 0.19 -18.27
N GLU A 340 7.50 0.41 -19.07
CA GLU A 340 8.78 1.02 -18.68
C GLU A 340 8.56 2.29 -17.84
N PHE A 341 7.43 2.97 -18.07
CA PHE A 341 6.93 4.11 -17.30
C PHE A 341 6.68 3.84 -15.80
N ILE A 342 6.03 2.73 -15.41
CA ILE A 342 5.76 2.43 -13.99
C ILE A 342 7.08 2.21 -13.25
N SER A 343 8.13 1.77 -13.95
CA SER A 343 9.45 1.53 -13.37
C SER A 343 10.11 2.81 -12.82
N GLY A 344 9.96 3.95 -13.50
CA GLY A 344 10.48 5.23 -13.03
C GLY A 344 9.77 5.71 -11.77
N LEU A 345 8.44 5.66 -11.76
CA LEU A 345 7.61 6.07 -10.63
C LEU A 345 7.80 5.15 -9.41
N SER A 346 7.94 3.85 -9.68
CA SER A 346 8.30 2.83 -8.69
C SER A 346 9.65 3.13 -8.03
N ARG A 347 10.67 3.56 -8.79
CA ARG A 347 11.98 3.95 -8.20
C ARG A 347 11.86 5.19 -7.31
N LEU A 348 10.96 6.12 -7.65
CA LEU A 348 10.70 7.34 -6.91
C LEU A 348 9.74 7.18 -5.71
N MET A 349 9.23 5.98 -5.43
CA MET A 349 8.23 5.75 -4.38
C MET A 349 8.56 6.43 -3.02
N ASN A 350 9.80 6.27 -2.53
CA ASN A 350 10.21 6.85 -1.25
C ASN A 350 10.35 8.39 -1.32
N PRO A 351 11.07 8.98 -2.31
CA PRO A 351 11.07 10.43 -2.52
C PRO A 351 9.67 11.05 -2.67
N LEU A 352 8.78 10.41 -3.42
CA LEU A 352 7.42 10.90 -3.65
C LEU A 352 6.59 10.88 -2.38
N PHE A 353 6.68 9.79 -1.60
CA PHE A 353 6.01 9.71 -0.31
C PHE A 353 6.51 10.80 0.65
N LEU A 354 7.82 11.08 0.66
CA LEU A 354 8.37 12.16 1.46
C LEU A 354 7.85 13.53 1.00
N LEU A 355 7.92 13.80 -0.30
CA LEU A 355 7.45 15.05 -0.90
C LEU A 355 5.98 15.29 -0.59
N SER A 356 5.17 14.24 -0.69
CA SER A 356 3.76 14.24 -0.33
C SER A 356 3.52 14.60 1.14
N ASN A 357 4.25 13.98 2.07
CA ASN A 357 4.16 14.34 3.50
C ASN A 357 4.57 15.80 3.77
N LEU A 358 5.57 16.30 3.04
CA LEU A 358 6.00 17.70 3.15
C LEU A 358 4.92 18.66 2.64
N TYR A 359 4.28 18.35 1.51
CA TYR A 359 3.17 19.16 1.00
C TYR A 359 1.98 19.17 1.95
N VAL A 360 1.62 18.03 2.54
CA VAL A 360 0.56 17.96 3.57
C VAL A 360 0.94 18.82 4.78
N LEU A 361 2.17 18.67 5.29
CA LEU A 361 2.63 19.44 6.44
C LEU A 361 2.61 20.95 6.19
N ILE A 362 3.24 21.42 5.11
CA ILE A 362 3.26 22.84 4.73
C ILE A 362 1.82 23.33 4.51
N GLY A 363 1.02 22.52 3.84
CA GLY A 363 -0.39 22.78 3.61
C GLY A 363 -1.17 23.05 4.89
N ASN A 364 -1.07 22.14 5.86
CA ASN A 364 -1.79 22.22 7.13
C ASN A 364 -1.29 23.35 8.05
N LEU A 365 -0.08 23.88 7.81
CA LEU A 365 0.44 25.05 8.52
C LEU A 365 -0.09 26.37 7.94
N ILE A 366 -0.49 26.39 6.65
CA ILE A 366 -0.88 27.62 5.94
C ILE A 366 -2.40 27.71 5.77
N PHE A 367 -3.07 26.59 5.54
CA PHE A 367 -4.47 26.55 5.11
C PHE A 367 -5.34 25.72 6.05
N ASP A 368 -6.59 26.16 6.21
CA ASP A 368 -7.65 25.40 6.86
C ASP A 368 -8.52 24.72 5.78
N TRP A 369 -8.11 23.52 5.37
CA TRP A 369 -8.70 22.76 4.27
C TRP A 369 -10.18 22.42 4.46
N GLN A 370 -10.65 22.35 5.71
CA GLN A 370 -12.04 22.02 6.03
C GLN A 370 -13.02 23.12 5.60
N LYS A 371 -12.55 24.37 5.49
CA LYS A 371 -13.36 25.52 5.04
C LYS A 371 -13.53 25.58 3.52
N TYR A 372 -12.81 24.76 2.76
CA TYR A 372 -12.82 24.84 1.31
C TYR A 372 -14.13 24.28 0.75
N SER A 373 -14.70 24.99 -0.23
CA SER A 373 -15.86 24.49 -0.97
C SER A 373 -15.51 23.21 -1.74
N ARG A 374 -16.51 22.39 -2.08
CA ARG A 374 -16.32 21.14 -2.83
C ARG A 374 -15.48 21.33 -4.11
N MET A 375 -15.73 22.40 -4.86
CA MET A 375 -14.99 22.71 -6.08
C MET A 375 -13.52 23.05 -5.80
N GLN A 376 -13.26 23.92 -4.82
CA GLN A 376 -11.89 24.27 -4.41
C GLN A 376 -11.12 23.04 -3.93
N SER A 377 -11.77 22.17 -3.15
CA SER A 377 -11.19 20.91 -2.67
C SER A 377 -10.77 20.01 -3.84
N HIS A 378 -11.60 19.84 -4.86
CA HIS A 378 -11.23 19.08 -6.06
C HIS A 378 -10.07 19.71 -6.82
N MET A 379 -10.10 21.04 -7.05
CA MET A 379 -9.02 21.74 -7.75
C MET A 379 -7.68 21.60 -7.02
N CYS A 380 -7.66 21.81 -5.69
CA CYS A 380 -6.45 21.65 -4.89
C CYS A 380 -5.88 20.23 -4.97
N ASN A 381 -6.74 19.21 -4.87
CA ASN A 381 -6.31 17.81 -4.98
C ASN A 381 -5.76 17.47 -6.37
N ILE A 382 -6.35 17.99 -7.45
CA ILE A 382 -5.85 17.77 -8.82
C ILE A 382 -4.50 18.46 -9.02
N VAL A 383 -4.34 19.69 -8.54
CA VAL A 383 -3.04 20.41 -8.58
C VAL A 383 -1.99 19.63 -7.79
N TYR A 384 -2.33 19.19 -6.58
CA TYR A 384 -1.45 18.36 -5.75
C TYR A 384 -1.03 17.06 -6.45
N LEU A 385 -1.95 16.38 -7.14
CA LEU A 385 -1.66 15.18 -7.92
C LEU A 385 -0.66 15.46 -9.04
N PHE A 386 -0.81 16.59 -9.74
CA PHE A 386 0.14 16.99 -10.78
C PHE A 386 1.52 17.32 -10.20
N LEU A 387 1.58 18.05 -9.08
CA LEU A 387 2.84 18.39 -8.40
C LEU A 387 3.55 17.18 -7.80
N THR A 388 2.79 16.17 -7.36
CA THR A 388 3.33 14.96 -6.73
C THR A 388 3.73 13.91 -7.76
N PHE A 389 2.92 13.68 -8.81
CA PHE A 389 3.17 12.62 -9.79
C PHE A 389 3.60 13.16 -11.15
N GLY A 390 2.94 14.20 -11.67
CA GLY A 390 3.24 14.76 -12.99
C GLY A 390 4.65 15.33 -13.10
N LEU A 391 4.96 16.32 -12.26
CA LEU A 391 6.21 17.08 -12.33
C LEU A 391 7.46 16.23 -12.00
N PRO A 392 7.52 15.44 -10.91
CA PRO A 392 8.72 14.68 -10.59
C PRO A 392 9.04 13.61 -11.63
N VAL A 393 8.02 12.99 -12.21
CA VAL A 393 8.19 11.96 -13.25
C VAL A 393 8.64 12.59 -14.56
N TYR A 394 8.11 13.77 -14.92
CA TYR A 394 8.61 14.55 -16.04
C TYR A 394 10.10 14.87 -15.90
N LEU A 395 10.52 15.38 -14.73
CA LEU A 395 11.90 15.70 -14.44
C LEU A 395 12.80 14.46 -14.48
N TYR A 396 12.34 13.34 -13.91
CA TYR A 396 13.06 12.08 -13.95
C TYR A 396 13.28 11.60 -15.40
N LYS A 397 12.24 11.63 -16.24
CA LYS A 397 12.34 11.24 -17.65
C LYS A 397 13.28 12.15 -18.43
N LYS A 398 13.24 13.46 -18.19
CA LYS A 398 14.17 14.42 -18.79
C LYS A 398 15.61 14.12 -18.36
N HIS A 399 15.83 13.77 -17.11
CA HIS A 399 17.15 13.40 -16.61
C HIS A 399 17.67 12.09 -17.22
N THR A 400 16.87 11.02 -17.27
CA THR A 400 17.31 9.73 -17.84
C THR A 400 17.64 9.84 -19.32
N THR A 401 16.81 10.54 -20.10
CA THR A 401 17.08 10.77 -21.53
C THR A 401 18.35 11.59 -21.78
N LEU A 402 18.68 12.55 -20.91
CA LEU A 402 19.94 13.30 -20.97
C LEU A 402 21.15 12.42 -20.65
N VAL A 403 21.04 11.54 -19.65
CA VAL A 403 22.12 10.61 -19.26
C VAL A 403 22.38 9.58 -20.35
N GLU A 404 21.34 9.05 -20.98
CA GLU A 404 21.47 8.12 -22.12
C GLU A 404 22.16 8.80 -23.31
N LYS A 405 21.76 10.03 -23.66
CA LYS A 405 22.43 10.81 -24.72
C LYS A 405 23.91 11.08 -24.43
N LYS A 406 24.31 11.20 -23.15
CA LYS A 406 25.70 11.36 -22.73
C LYS A 406 26.51 10.07 -22.72
N LYS A 407 25.88 8.89 -22.74
CA LYS A 407 26.57 7.59 -22.84
C LYS A 407 26.79 7.14 -24.30
N VAL A 408 26.02 7.71 -25.22
CA VAL A 408 26.08 7.42 -26.66
C VAL A 408 27.03 8.39 -27.39
N LYS A 409 27.32 9.54 -26.79
CA LYS A 409 28.43 10.42 -27.16
C LYS A 409 29.66 10.04 -26.36
#